data_AF-A0A0G1QI52-F1
#
_entry.id   AF-A0A0G1QI52-F1
#
_cell.length_a   1.000
_cell.length_b   1.000
_cell.length_c   1.000
_cell.angle_alpha   90.00
_cell.angle_beta   90.00
_cell.angle_gamma   90.00
#
_symmetry.space_group_name_H-M   'P 1'
#
loop_
_entity.id
_entity.type
_entity.pdbx_description
1 polymer ?
#
loop_
_entity_poly.entity_id
_entity_poly.type
_entity_poly.pdbx_seq_one_letter_code
_entity_poly.pdbx_strand_id
1 'polypeptide(L)' 'MGWDAFGLPAENAAIKAKKNPMEMVPTNYANFKRQMQDLSLSFDWQHELATTDPAYYGLTQW' A
#
# COMPACT_ATOMS: atom_id res chain seq x y z
N MET A 1 1.61 8.57 7.16
CA MET A 1 2.34 8.16 5.91
C MET A 1 1.37 7.47 4.98
N GLY A 2 1.65 7.37 3.67
CA GLY A 2 0.68 6.80 2.73
C GLY A 2 1.29 5.85 1.70
N TRP A 3 0.47 4.94 1.19
CA TRP A 3 0.83 3.99 0.15
C TRP A 3 0.06 4.27 -1.13
N ASP A 4 0.80 4.56 -2.19
CA ASP A 4 0.26 4.54 -3.54
C ASP A 4 0.17 3.08 -4.01
N ALA A 5 -1.02 2.51 -3.83
CA ALA A 5 -1.28 1.08 -3.85
C ALA A 5 -2.09 0.64 -5.09
N PHE A 6 -2.54 1.57 -5.93
CA PHE A 6 -3.28 1.32 -7.16
C PHE A 6 -2.41 1.44 -8.43
N GLY A 7 -2.96 0.98 -9.55
CA GLY A 7 -2.42 1.23 -10.89
C GLY A 7 -1.39 0.22 -11.39
N LEU A 8 -0.85 0.54 -12.57
CA LEU A 8 0.06 -0.32 -13.34
C LEU A 8 1.28 -0.84 -12.57
N PRO A 9 1.92 -0.07 -11.66
CA PRO A 9 3.06 -0.58 -10.90
C PRO A 9 2.69 -1.78 -10.01
N ALA A 10 1.56 -1.67 -9.29
CA ALA A 10 1.08 -2.73 -8.40
C ALA A 10 0.62 -3.97 -9.20
N GLU A 11 -0.10 -3.75 -10.30
CA GLU A 11 -0.59 -4.83 -11.17
C GLU A 11 0.54 -5.57 -11.87
N ASN A 12 1.52 -4.85 -12.43
CA ASN A 12 2.65 -5.48 -13.10
C ASN A 12 3.53 -6.29 -12.13
N ALA A 13 3.69 -5.82 -10.89
CA ALA A 13 4.36 -6.57 -9.84
C ALA A 13 3.61 -7.86 -9.49
N ALA A 14 2.27 -7.80 -9.41
CA ALA A 14 1.42 -8.95 -9.13
C ALA A 14 1.47 -10.00 -10.27
N ILE A 15 1.40 -9.55 -11.53
CA ILE A 15 1.51 -10.40 -12.72
C ILE A 15 2.85 -11.12 -12.74
N LYS A 16 3.96 -10.41 -12.50
CA LYS A 16 5.30 -11.02 -12.42
C LYS A 16 5.42 -12.03 -11.29
N ALA A 17 4.81 -11.73 -10.14
CA ALA A 17 4.78 -12.61 -8.98
C ALA A 17 3.78 -13.77 -9.11
N LYS A 18 2.92 -13.78 -10.14
CA LYS A 18 1.78 -14.69 -10.31
C LYS A 18 0.87 -14.75 -9.07
N LYS A 19 0.62 -13.59 -8.45
CA LYS A 19 -0.22 -13.45 -7.26
C LYS A 19 -1.37 -12.48 -7.52
N ASN A 20 -2.44 -12.60 -6.75
CA ASN A 20 -3.53 -11.63 -6.79
C ASN A 20 -3.04 -10.27 -6.25
N PRO A 21 -3.19 -9.16 -7.01
CA PRO A 21 -2.82 -7.83 -6.55
C PRO A 21 -3.47 -7.46 -5.20
N MET A 22 -4.73 -7.84 -4.98
CA MET A 22 -5.45 -7.52 -3.74
C MET A 22 -4.83 -8.15 -2.49
N GLU A 23 -4.16 -9.30 -2.64
CA GLU A 23 -3.48 -9.98 -1.52
C GLU A 23 -2.02 -9.53 -1.39
N MET A 24 -1.38 -9.24 -2.53
CA MET A 24 0.03 -8.88 -2.58
C MET A 24 0.28 -7.45 -2.07
N VAL A 25 -0.59 -6.50 -2.42
CA VAL A 25 -0.43 -5.09 -2.09
C VAL A 25 -0.41 -4.86 -0.56
N PRO A 26 -1.34 -5.43 0.24
CA PRO A 26 -1.27 -5.40 1.70
C PRO A 26 0.02 -5.93 2.30
N THR A 27 0.47 -7.08 1.78
CA THR A 27 1.69 -7.71 2.24
C THR A 27 2.92 -6.84 1.95
N ASN A 28 2.94 -6.18 0.79
CA ASN A 28 4.06 -5.34 0.38
C ASN A 28 4.21 -4.09 1.25
N TYR A 29 3.12 -3.35 1.48
CA TYR A 29 3.22 -2.15 2.32
C TYR A 29 3.47 -2.47 3.80
N ALA A 30 2.98 -3.59 4.32
CA ALA A 30 3.32 -4.05 5.66
C ALA A 30 4.84 -4.31 5.81
N ASN A 31 5.46 -4.91 4.79
CA ASN A 31 6.90 -5.11 4.75
C ASN A 31 7.67 -3.78 4.67
N PHE A 32 7.22 -2.83 3.86
CA PHE A 32 7.83 -1.51 3.78
C PHE A 32 7.68 -0.72 5.08
N LYS A 33 6.51 -0.78 5.74
CA LYS A 33 6.30 -0.20 7.07
C LYS A 33 7.30 -0.75 8.09
N ARG A 34 7.46 -2.07 8.15
CA ARG A 34 8.46 -2.72 9.01
C ARG A 34 9.87 -2.20 8.73
N GLN A 35 10.28 -2.16 7.46
CA GLN A 35 11.60 -1.65 7.06
C GLN A 35 11.80 -0.18 7.45
N MET A 36 10.77 0.66 7.32
CA MET A 36 10.83 2.06 7.74
C MET A 36 10.97 2.21 9.26
N GLN A 37 10.31 1.34 10.03
CA GLN A 37 10.45 1.29 11.49
C GLN A 37 11.85 0.82 11.90
N ASP A 38 12.42 -0.18 11.21
CA ASP A 38 13.80 -0.64 11.44
C ASP A 38 14.84 0.46 11.16
N LEU A 39 14.57 1.31 10.16
CA LEU A 39 15.37 2.50 9.86
C LEU A 39 15.13 3.67 10.83
N SER A 40 14.32 3.49 11.87
CA SER A 40 13.95 4.52 12.85
C SER A 40 13.31 5.77 12.23
N LEU A 41 12.65 5.61 11.08
CA LEU A 41 11.90 6.70 10.47
C LEU A 41 10.64 6.97 11.30
N SER A 42 10.63 8.12 11.96
CA SER A 42 9.55 8.54 12.85
C SER A 42 8.43 9.17 12.05
N PHE A 43 7.49 8.34 11.61
CA PHE A 43 6.25 8.78 11.00
C PHE A 43 5.07 8.58 11.95
N ASP A 44 4.05 9.41 11.81
CA ASP A 44 2.76 9.14 12.42
C ASP A 44 2.06 8.00 11.64
N TRP A 45 2.15 6.80 12.22
CA TRP A 45 1.54 5.59 11.71
C TRP A 45 0.06 5.45 12.09
N GLN A 46 -0.47 6.31 12.97
CA GLN A 46 -1.91 6.33 13.28
C GLN A 46 -2.70 6.92 12.11
N HIS A 47 -2.11 7.87 11.39
CA HIS A 47 -2.65 8.47 10.17
C HIS A 47 -2.05 7.82 8.91
N GLU A 48 -1.94 6.49 8.91
CA GLU A 48 -1.54 5.72 7.74
C GLU A 48 -2.72 5.48 6.80
N LEU A 49 -2.49 5.61 5.49
CA LEU A 49 -3.53 5.48 4.47
C LEU A 49 -3.01 4.68 3.27
N ALA A 50 -3.84 3.84 2.69
CA ALA A 50 -3.56 3.19 1.41
C ALA A 50 -4.58 3.66 0.37
N THR A 51 -4.14 3.95 -0.87
CA THR A 51 -5.09 4.38 -1.91
C THR A 51 -6.10 3.30 -2.28
N THR A 52 -5.82 2.04 -1.96
CA THR A 52 -6.72 0.88 -2.13
C THR A 52 -7.80 0.76 -1.04
N ASP A 53 -7.79 1.60 0.00
CA ASP A 53 -8.83 1.59 1.03
C ASP A 53 -10.17 2.11 0.46
N PRO A 54 -11.29 1.38 0.64
CA PRO A 54 -12.63 1.87 0.30
C PRO A 54 -12.99 3.24 0.86
N ALA A 55 -12.52 3.57 2.06
CA ALA A 55 -12.72 4.88 2.65
C ALA A 55 -11.95 5.98 1.90
N TYR A 56 -10.86 5.62 1.20
CA TYR A 56 -10.08 6.55 0.40
C TYR A 56 -10.67 6.74 -1.01
N TYR A 57 -10.82 5.66 -1.78
CA TYR A 57 -11.29 5.82 -3.16
C TYR A 57 -12.77 6.22 -3.23
N GLY A 58 -13.58 5.96 -2.20
CA GLY A 58 -14.94 6.49 -2.10
C GLY A 58 -15.00 8.02 -2.09
N LEU A 59 -13.94 8.70 -1.62
CA LEU A 59 -13.81 10.15 -1.72
C LEU A 59 -13.38 10.61 -3.13
N THR A 60 -12.79 9.74 -3.95
CA THR A 60 -12.35 10.11 -5.31
C THR A 60 -13.43 9.91 -6.39
N GLN A 61 -14.56 9.31 -6.03
CA GLN A 61 -15.63 8.89 -6.96
C GLN A 61 -16.86 9.81 -6.96
N TRP A 62 -16.75 11.04 -6.44
CA TRP A 62 -17.85 12.02 -6.46
C TRP A 62 -18.09 12.62 -7.85
#